data_AF-A0A7C5JJJ8-F1
#
_entry.id   AF-A0A7C5JJJ8-F1
#
_cell.length_a   1.000
_cell.length_b   1.000
_cell.length_c   1.000
_cell.angle_alpha   90.00
_cell.angle_beta   90.00
_cell.angle_gamma   90.00
#
_symmetry.space_group_name_H-M   'P 1'
#
loop_
_entity.id
_entity.type
_entity.pdbx_description
1 polymer ?
#
loop_
_entity_poly.entity_id
_entity_poly.type
_entity_poly.pdbx_seq_one_letter_code
_entity_poly.pdbx_strand_id
1 'polypeptide(L)'
;MKILYLFIAITIISSCHNGEKSNTTKEVSGYDLLKQNCYVCHMPASPDNMIAPPMFRVKEHYLPVYKTETEFVDAISKWAKNPSEDIALMPGALRKFNKMPAQYHISDDTIRIIAKYIFENEMEKPAWFDSMHTDMQTKNMLEGGKIELIDGKKIDVSDDVMNTMKEVKNIVDNFEGKSIEDYNKLGKEVFDNAKTILLDKDNKGTTWDNLHKFFNSMETTMHNLISAKTTIEAEALKNKLKKQIEKFYNYFE
;
A
#
# COMPACT_ATOMS: atom_id res chain seq x y z
N MET A 1 -4.20 -72.90 -67.21
CA MET A 1 -3.39 -72.01 -66.36
C MET A 1 -2.94 -70.79 -67.17
N LYS A 2 -3.64 -69.67 -67.05
CA LYS A 2 -3.13 -68.32 -67.36
C LYS A 2 -3.76 -67.39 -66.33
N ILE A 3 -2.94 -67.02 -65.35
CA ILE A 3 -3.30 -66.15 -64.22
C ILE A 3 -3.38 -64.73 -64.77
N LEU A 4 -4.58 -64.14 -64.73
CA LEU A 4 -4.82 -62.75 -65.10
C LEU A 4 -4.55 -61.89 -63.86
N TYR A 5 -3.41 -61.20 -63.85
CA TYR A 5 -3.03 -60.30 -62.77
C TYR A 5 -3.88 -59.02 -62.83
N LEU A 6 -4.77 -58.86 -61.85
CA LEU A 6 -5.53 -57.63 -61.60
C LEU A 6 -4.63 -56.65 -60.84
N PHE A 7 -4.15 -55.61 -61.51
CA PHE A 7 -3.45 -54.48 -60.89
C PHE A 7 -4.44 -53.68 -60.03
N ILE A 8 -4.42 -53.88 -58.72
CA ILE A 8 -5.11 -53.01 -57.75
C ILE A 8 -4.23 -51.79 -57.53
N ALA A 9 -4.63 -50.65 -58.09
CA ALA A 9 -4.04 -49.35 -57.81
C ALA A 9 -4.41 -48.95 -56.37
N ILE A 10 -3.46 -49.06 -55.44
CA ILE A 10 -3.59 -48.56 -54.07
C ILE A 10 -3.41 -47.04 -54.12
N THR A 11 -4.52 -46.31 -54.05
CA THR A 11 -4.52 -44.86 -53.82
C THR A 11 -4.17 -44.59 -52.36
N ILE A 12 -2.95 -44.07 -52.15
CA ILE A 12 -2.48 -43.61 -50.84
C ILE A 12 -3.22 -42.31 -50.51
N ILE A 13 -4.31 -42.42 -49.77
CA ILE A 13 -4.96 -41.27 -49.13
C ILE A 13 -4.04 -40.77 -48.02
N SER A 14 -3.31 -39.69 -48.30
CA SER A 14 -2.53 -38.96 -47.31
C SER A 14 -3.49 -38.31 -46.32
N SER A 15 -3.61 -38.92 -45.13
CA SER A 15 -4.30 -38.35 -43.99
C SER A 15 -3.47 -37.16 -43.48
N CYS A 16 -3.83 -35.95 -43.92
CA CYS A 16 -3.36 -34.74 -43.27
C CYS A 16 -4.06 -34.63 -41.91
N HIS A 17 -3.34 -35.03 -40.86
CA HIS A 17 -3.70 -34.68 -39.50
C HIS A 17 -3.50 -33.16 -39.38
N ASN A 18 -4.60 -32.39 -39.43
CA ASN A 18 -4.60 -31.00 -38.99
C ASN A 18 -4.30 -31.01 -37.50
N GLY A 19 -3.01 -31.03 -37.15
CA GLY A 19 -2.56 -30.64 -35.83
C GLY A 19 -2.91 -29.18 -35.66
N GLU A 20 -3.97 -28.91 -34.91
CA GLU A 20 -4.19 -27.61 -34.32
C GLU A 20 -2.90 -27.22 -33.59
N LYS A 21 -2.15 -26.28 -34.19
CA LYS A 21 -1.12 -25.56 -33.45
C LYS A 21 -1.86 -24.75 -32.41
N SER A 22 -2.05 -25.36 -31.24
CA SER A 22 -2.30 -24.62 -30.00
C SER A 22 -1.11 -23.67 -29.84
N ASN A 23 -1.29 -22.44 -30.31
CA ASN A 23 -0.48 -21.32 -29.86
C ASN A 23 -0.86 -21.12 -28.39
N THR A 24 -0.25 -21.92 -27.51
CA THR A 24 -0.13 -21.56 -26.11
C THR A 24 0.76 -20.33 -26.06
N THR A 25 0.17 -19.15 -26.28
CA THR A 25 0.68 -17.93 -25.69
C THR A 25 0.75 -18.22 -24.20
N LYS A 26 1.96 -18.50 -23.71
CA LYS A 26 2.22 -18.71 -22.29
C LYS A 26 1.72 -17.44 -21.59
N GLU A 27 0.57 -17.55 -20.95
CA GLU A 27 -0.04 -16.46 -20.21
C GLU A 27 1.01 -15.99 -19.18
N VAL A 28 1.56 -14.79 -19.40
CA VAL A 28 2.59 -14.26 -18.51
C VAL A 28 1.89 -13.92 -17.21
N SER A 29 2.26 -14.60 -16.13
CA SER A 29 1.60 -14.42 -14.85
C SER A 29 1.84 -12.99 -14.33
N GLY A 30 0.89 -12.45 -13.57
CA GLY A 30 1.08 -11.15 -12.91
C GLY A 30 2.28 -11.13 -11.97
N TYR A 31 2.65 -12.28 -11.39
CA TYR A 31 3.89 -12.44 -10.63
C TYR A 31 5.14 -12.22 -11.49
N ASP A 32 5.20 -12.83 -12.68
CA ASP A 32 6.35 -12.65 -13.58
C ASP A 32 6.50 -11.20 -14.00
N LEU A 33 5.40 -10.51 -14.29
CA LEU A 33 5.40 -9.09 -14.61
C LEU A 33 5.85 -8.25 -13.41
N LEU A 34 5.36 -8.55 -12.20
CA LEU A 34 5.79 -7.88 -10.96
C LEU A 34 7.30 -8.06 -10.73
N LYS A 35 7.80 -9.28 -10.91
CA LYS A 35 9.22 -9.62 -10.72
C LYS A 35 10.12 -8.90 -11.73
N GLN A 36 9.70 -8.84 -12.99
CA GLN A 36 10.47 -8.21 -14.06
C GLN A 36 10.48 -6.68 -13.95
N ASN A 37 9.37 -6.07 -13.52
CA ASN A 37 9.20 -4.62 -13.62
C ASN A 37 9.30 -3.88 -12.29
N CYS A 38 8.91 -4.48 -11.16
CA CYS A 38 8.77 -3.78 -9.88
C CYS A 38 9.75 -4.25 -8.82
N TYR A 39 10.08 -5.54 -8.79
CA TYR A 39 10.98 -6.11 -7.78
C TYR A 39 12.44 -5.70 -7.94
N VAL A 40 12.81 -5.04 -9.04
CA VAL A 40 14.10 -4.33 -9.12
C VAL A 40 14.28 -3.35 -7.95
N CYS A 41 13.20 -2.75 -7.45
CA CYS A 41 13.22 -1.83 -6.31
C CYS A 41 12.39 -2.30 -5.11
N HIS A 42 11.25 -2.96 -5.35
CA HIS A 42 10.26 -3.31 -4.32
C HIS A 42 10.42 -4.72 -3.74
N MET A 43 11.52 -5.42 -4.07
CA MET A 43 11.82 -6.72 -3.46
C MET A 43 11.97 -6.57 -1.93
N PRO A 44 11.44 -7.50 -1.13
CA PRO A 44 11.75 -7.57 0.30
C PRO A 44 13.26 -7.78 0.56
N ALA A 45 13.98 -6.67 0.75
CA ALA A 45 15.39 -6.64 1.16
C ALA A 45 15.52 -6.40 2.68
N SER A 46 16.70 -6.55 3.26
CA SER A 46 16.95 -6.13 4.66
C SER A 46 16.75 -4.61 4.82
N PRO A 47 16.42 -4.11 6.04
CA PRO A 47 16.10 -2.69 6.27
C PRO A 47 17.08 -1.67 5.70
N ASP A 48 18.37 -1.99 5.70
CA ASP A 48 19.47 -1.14 5.22
C ASP A 48 19.68 -1.20 3.70
N ASN A 49 19.12 -2.22 3.03
CA ASN A 49 19.30 -2.46 1.60
C ASN A 49 18.03 -2.16 0.78
N MET A 50 16.93 -1.73 1.43
CA MET A 50 15.72 -1.32 0.71
C MET A 50 15.95 0.00 -0.02
N ILE A 51 15.55 0.06 -1.29
CA ILE A 51 15.55 1.29 -2.09
C ILE A 51 14.14 1.83 -2.36
N ALA A 52 13.11 1.04 -2.06
CA ALA A 52 11.70 1.39 -2.14
C ALA A 52 10.92 0.61 -1.05
N PRO A 53 9.67 1.00 -0.71
CA PRO A 53 8.89 0.23 0.25
C PRO A 53 8.60 -1.18 -0.31
N PRO A 54 8.84 -2.26 0.45
CA PRO A 54 8.59 -3.61 -0.06
C PRO A 54 7.10 -3.79 -0.39
N MET A 55 6.80 -4.60 -1.41
CA MET A 55 5.44 -4.63 -1.98
C MET A 55 4.35 -5.08 -0.99
N PHE A 56 4.69 -5.89 0.02
CA PHE A 56 3.74 -6.24 1.08
C PHE A 56 3.32 -5.01 1.90
N ARG A 57 4.20 -4.04 2.13
CA ARG A 57 3.85 -2.76 2.79
C ARG A 57 2.96 -1.91 1.90
N VAL A 58 3.24 -1.87 0.59
CA VAL A 58 2.37 -1.17 -0.35
C VAL A 58 0.95 -1.73 -0.25
N LYS A 59 0.81 -3.06 -0.26
CA LYS A 59 -0.51 -3.71 -0.07
C LYS A 59 -1.14 -3.37 1.28
N GLU A 60 -0.39 -3.42 2.38
CA GLU A 60 -0.88 -3.12 3.74
C GLU A 60 -1.46 -1.70 3.88
N HIS A 61 -0.90 -0.70 3.17
CA HIS A 61 -1.41 0.67 3.22
C HIS A 61 -2.54 0.94 2.22
N TYR A 62 -2.51 0.34 1.02
CA TYR A 62 -3.49 0.60 -0.03
C TYR A 62 -4.78 -0.22 0.12
N LEU A 63 -4.69 -1.48 0.56
CA LEU A 63 -5.84 -2.38 0.63
C LEU A 63 -6.93 -1.91 1.62
N PRO A 64 -6.59 -1.34 2.80
CA PRO A 64 -7.61 -0.79 3.69
C PRO A 64 -8.38 0.38 3.07
N VAL A 65 -7.75 1.19 2.21
CA VAL A 65 -8.36 2.35 1.56
C VAL A 65 -9.19 1.93 0.34
N TYR A 66 -8.64 1.06 -0.50
CA TYR A 66 -9.24 0.61 -1.75
C TYR A 66 -9.64 -0.86 -1.64
N LYS A 67 -10.88 -1.10 -1.18
CA LYS A 67 -11.35 -2.43 -0.75
C LYS A 67 -11.81 -3.32 -1.91
N THR A 68 -12.13 -2.73 -3.07
CA THR A 68 -12.49 -3.50 -4.28
C THR A 68 -11.28 -3.65 -5.19
N GLU A 69 -11.25 -4.73 -5.99
CA GLU A 69 -10.19 -4.96 -6.97
C GLU A 69 -10.06 -3.77 -7.92
N THR A 70 -11.18 -3.24 -8.42
CA THR A 70 -11.19 -2.10 -9.35
C THR A 70 -10.57 -0.86 -8.73
N GLU A 71 -11.01 -0.46 -7.54
CA GLU A 71 -10.46 0.72 -6.84
C GLU A 71 -8.97 0.54 -6.54
N PHE A 72 -8.55 -0.65 -6.11
CA PHE A 72 -7.16 -0.93 -5.78
C PHE A 72 -6.29 -0.89 -7.04
N VAL A 73 -6.72 -1.55 -8.11
CA VAL A 73 -6.03 -1.56 -9.40
C VAL A 73 -5.89 -0.15 -9.95
N ASP A 74 -6.95 0.65 -9.90
CA ASP A 74 -6.95 2.04 -10.38
C ASP A 74 -6.02 2.90 -9.53
N ALA A 75 -6.02 2.75 -8.20
CA ALA A 75 -5.14 3.50 -7.32
C ALA A 75 -3.65 3.16 -7.53
N ILE A 76 -3.30 1.88 -7.59
CA ILE A 76 -1.91 1.45 -7.84
C ILE A 76 -1.47 1.86 -9.25
N SER A 77 -2.37 1.74 -10.24
CA SER A 77 -2.08 2.15 -11.62
C SER A 77 -1.85 3.65 -11.72
N LYS A 78 -2.71 4.47 -11.10
CA LYS A 78 -2.56 5.92 -11.03
C LYS A 78 -1.24 6.30 -10.35
N TRP A 79 -0.91 5.68 -9.22
CA TRP A 79 0.34 5.90 -8.52
C TRP A 79 1.56 5.55 -9.39
N ALA A 80 1.57 4.39 -10.03
CA ALA A 80 2.69 3.94 -10.85
C ALA A 80 2.94 4.87 -12.06
N LYS A 81 1.88 5.40 -12.68
CA LYS A 81 1.98 6.29 -13.86
C LYS A 81 2.28 7.74 -13.50
N ASN A 82 1.74 8.24 -12.39
CA ASN A 82 1.88 9.63 -11.99
C ASN A 82 1.94 9.76 -10.46
N PRO A 83 3.06 9.37 -9.84
CA PRO A 83 3.21 9.46 -8.39
C PRO A 83 3.36 10.92 -7.96
N SER A 84 2.66 11.27 -6.88
CA SER A 84 2.66 12.61 -6.29
C SER A 84 2.27 12.58 -4.80
N GLU A 85 2.70 13.57 -4.03
CA GLU A 85 2.54 13.58 -2.56
C GLU A 85 1.08 13.68 -2.11
N ASP A 86 0.22 14.31 -2.94
CA ASP A 86 -1.21 14.47 -2.71
C ASP A 86 -1.95 13.12 -2.70
N ILE A 87 -1.59 12.19 -3.57
CA ILE A 87 -2.22 10.86 -3.67
C ILE A 87 -1.49 9.77 -2.87
N ALA A 88 -0.39 10.12 -2.18
CA ALA A 88 0.42 9.17 -1.44
C ALA A 88 -0.26 8.73 -0.13
N LEU A 89 -0.42 7.42 0.05
CA LEU A 89 -0.89 6.79 1.30
C LEU A 89 0.26 6.31 2.21
N MET A 90 1.51 6.63 1.86
CA MET A 90 2.70 6.15 2.59
C MET A 90 3.73 7.28 2.78
N PRO A 91 3.42 8.32 3.59
CA PRO A 91 4.34 9.45 3.76
C PRO A 91 5.68 9.07 4.39
N GLY A 92 5.71 8.08 5.28
CA GLY A 92 6.98 7.53 5.78
C GLY A 92 7.86 6.96 4.65
N ALA A 93 7.25 6.34 3.63
CA ALA A 93 7.98 5.85 2.45
C ALA A 93 8.46 7.00 1.57
N LEU A 94 7.65 8.06 1.38
CA LEU A 94 8.08 9.28 0.68
C LEU A 94 9.28 9.92 1.37
N ARG A 95 9.25 10.05 2.70
CA ARG A 95 10.35 10.63 3.45
C ARG A 95 11.62 9.77 3.39
N LYS A 96 11.49 8.44 3.46
CA LYS A 96 12.63 7.51 3.45
C LYS A 96 13.24 7.32 2.05
N PHE A 97 12.42 7.12 1.04
CA PHE A 97 12.85 6.69 -0.30
C PHE A 97 12.72 7.78 -1.37
N ASN A 98 12.20 8.96 -1.01
CA ASN A 98 11.73 9.98 -1.95
C ASN A 98 10.55 9.47 -2.81
N LYS A 99 10.09 10.34 -3.70
CA LYS A 99 9.02 10.02 -4.63
C LYS A 99 9.47 8.97 -5.65
N MET A 100 8.67 7.93 -5.82
CA MET A 100 8.87 6.90 -6.85
C MET A 100 8.94 7.57 -8.24
N PRO A 101 9.86 7.17 -9.14
CA PRO A 101 9.82 7.62 -10.53
C PRO A 101 8.57 7.11 -11.25
N ALA A 102 8.00 7.90 -12.15
CA ALA A 102 6.87 7.49 -12.96
C ALA A 102 7.25 6.35 -13.93
N GLN A 103 6.44 5.30 -13.98
CA GLN A 103 6.70 4.08 -14.74
C GLN A 103 6.13 4.17 -16.16
N TYR A 104 6.52 5.20 -16.91
CA TYR A 104 6.00 5.42 -18.27
C TYR A 104 6.36 4.31 -19.27
N HIS A 105 7.44 3.57 -19.01
CA HIS A 105 7.91 2.48 -19.88
C HIS A 105 7.08 1.20 -19.76
N ILE A 106 6.27 1.06 -18.70
CA ILE A 106 5.36 -0.06 -18.52
C ILE A 106 3.99 0.34 -19.09
N SER A 107 3.39 -0.54 -19.89
CA SER A 107 2.05 -0.32 -20.43
C SER A 107 1.00 -0.32 -19.32
N ASP A 108 -0.11 0.38 -19.55
CA ASP A 108 -1.18 0.47 -18.57
C ASP A 108 -1.79 -0.92 -18.31
N ASP A 109 -1.97 -1.75 -19.34
CA ASP A 109 -2.44 -3.13 -19.19
C ASP A 109 -1.51 -3.97 -18.30
N THR A 110 -0.19 -3.86 -18.50
CA THR A 110 0.79 -4.57 -17.67
C THR A 110 0.73 -4.10 -16.22
N ILE A 111 0.63 -2.79 -15.96
CA ILE A 111 0.51 -2.27 -14.59
C ILE A 111 -0.79 -2.76 -13.94
N ARG A 112 -1.90 -2.80 -14.69
CA ARG A 112 -3.18 -3.31 -14.18
C ARG A 112 -3.11 -4.79 -13.81
N ILE A 113 -2.45 -5.62 -14.63
CA ILE A 113 -2.23 -7.04 -14.32
C ILE A 113 -1.36 -7.19 -13.06
N ILE A 114 -0.31 -6.39 -12.91
CA ILE A 114 0.53 -6.38 -11.71
C ILE A 114 -0.28 -5.96 -10.47
N ALA A 115 -1.06 -4.88 -10.58
CA ALA A 115 -1.87 -4.37 -9.48
C ALA A 115 -2.94 -5.38 -9.04
N LYS A 116 -3.58 -6.06 -10.00
CA LYS A 116 -4.52 -7.14 -9.74
C LYS A 116 -3.85 -8.30 -9.01
N TYR A 117 -2.66 -8.70 -9.46
CA TYR A 117 -1.89 -9.74 -8.79
C TYR A 117 -1.58 -9.36 -7.33
N ILE A 118 -1.15 -8.12 -7.08
CA ILE A 118 -0.91 -7.62 -5.71
C ILE A 118 -2.20 -7.68 -4.88
N PHE A 119 -3.35 -7.32 -5.44
CA PHE A 119 -4.64 -7.38 -4.73
C PHE A 119 -5.00 -8.82 -4.33
N GLU A 120 -4.91 -9.77 -5.25
CA GLU A 120 -5.39 -11.15 -5.06
C GLU A 120 -4.44 -12.04 -4.24
N ASN A 121 -3.14 -11.71 -4.18
CA ASN A 121 -2.13 -12.61 -3.64
C ASN A 121 -1.48 -12.07 -2.36
N GLU A 122 -1.09 -12.95 -1.45
CA GLU A 122 -0.20 -12.57 -0.37
C GLU A 122 1.17 -12.19 -0.93
N MET A 123 1.73 -11.09 -0.41
CA MET A 123 3.03 -10.60 -0.86
C MET A 123 4.13 -11.24 -0.01
N GLU A 124 5.25 -11.56 -0.66
CA GLU A 124 6.40 -12.15 0.01
C GLU A 124 6.90 -11.25 1.16
N LYS A 125 6.93 -11.83 2.36
CA LYS A 125 7.50 -11.24 3.57
C LYS A 125 8.83 -11.93 3.83
N PRO A 126 9.93 -11.20 4.03
CA PRO A 126 11.21 -11.83 4.28
C PRO A 126 11.23 -12.43 5.69
N ALA A 127 11.91 -13.57 5.89
CA ALA A 127 11.91 -14.26 7.19
C ALA A 127 12.37 -13.38 8.37
N TRP A 128 13.27 -12.41 8.11
CA TRP A 128 13.68 -11.45 9.13
C TRP A 128 12.51 -10.59 9.62
N PHE A 129 11.50 -10.35 8.80
CA PHE A 129 10.33 -9.55 9.14
C PHE A 129 9.55 -10.17 10.29
N ASP A 130 9.17 -11.44 10.17
CA ASP A 130 8.45 -12.16 11.22
C ASP A 130 9.29 -12.28 12.49
N SER A 131 10.61 -12.50 12.35
CA SER A 131 11.53 -12.54 13.48
C SER A 131 11.72 -11.18 14.16
N MET A 132 11.55 -10.07 13.43
CA MET A 132 11.51 -8.75 14.03
C MET A 132 10.19 -8.58 14.80
N HIS A 133 9.05 -9.07 14.30
CA HIS A 133 7.73 -8.88 14.95
C HIS A 133 7.60 -9.54 16.33
N THR A 134 8.43 -10.53 16.62
CA THR A 134 8.47 -11.19 17.93
C THR A 134 9.28 -10.39 18.95
N ASP A 135 10.12 -9.43 18.52
CA ASP A 135 10.77 -8.49 19.40
C ASP A 135 9.79 -7.37 19.81
N MET A 136 9.71 -7.11 21.11
CA MET A 136 8.88 -6.07 21.71
C MET A 136 9.14 -4.69 21.09
N GLN A 137 10.39 -4.41 20.69
CA GLN A 137 10.75 -3.13 20.05
C GLN A 137 10.14 -2.98 18.65
N THR A 138 10.18 -4.02 17.82
CA THR A 138 9.57 -3.99 16.47
C THR A 138 8.05 -4.09 16.55
N LYS A 139 7.50 -4.95 17.41
CA LYS A 139 6.05 -5.02 17.63
C LYS A 139 5.51 -3.64 17.99
N ASN A 140 6.24 -2.93 18.85
CA ASN A 140 5.99 -1.54 19.14
C ASN A 140 6.03 -0.70 17.86
N MET A 141 7.12 -0.68 17.09
CA MET A 141 7.17 0.14 15.87
C MET A 141 6.01 -0.10 14.88
N LEU A 142 5.48 -1.33 14.80
CA LEU A 142 4.44 -1.71 13.84
C LEU A 142 3.01 -1.56 14.35
N GLU A 143 2.80 -1.64 15.66
CA GLU A 143 1.50 -1.39 16.31
C GLU A 143 1.38 0.05 16.85
N GLY A 144 2.35 0.92 16.53
CA GLY A 144 2.39 2.33 16.95
C GLY A 144 3.16 2.60 18.25
N GLY A 145 3.59 1.55 18.92
CA GLY A 145 4.77 1.54 19.80
C GLY A 145 4.68 2.32 21.08
N LYS A 146 5.50 1.91 22.05
CA LYS A 146 5.64 2.72 23.25
C LYS A 146 6.41 3.98 22.88
N ILE A 147 5.75 5.11 23.03
CA ILE A 147 6.39 6.43 22.95
C ILE A 147 7.25 6.58 24.21
N GLU A 148 8.51 6.92 24.00
CA GLU A 148 9.49 7.07 25.07
C GLU A 148 9.59 8.56 25.43
N LEU A 149 9.06 8.92 26.59
CA LEU A 149 9.27 10.25 27.17
C LEU A 149 10.76 10.45 27.45
N ILE A 150 11.29 11.62 27.10
CA ILE A 150 12.69 11.97 27.35
C ILE A 150 12.77 12.55 28.76
N ASP A 151 13.47 11.87 29.66
CA ASP A 151 13.57 12.23 31.09
C ASP A 151 12.20 12.40 31.79
N GLY A 152 11.19 11.65 31.35
CA GLY A 152 9.82 11.76 31.86
C GLY A 152 9.08 13.03 31.45
N LYS A 153 9.69 13.84 30.57
CA LYS A 153 9.08 15.04 29.98
C LYS A 153 8.48 14.72 28.62
N LYS A 154 7.56 15.60 28.20
CA LYS A 154 7.05 15.60 26.83
C LYS A 154 8.20 15.91 25.86
N ILE A 155 8.00 15.49 24.63
CA ILE A 155 8.97 15.63 23.55
C ILE A 155 8.65 16.95 22.85
N ASP A 156 9.63 17.86 22.87
CA ASP A 156 9.52 19.13 22.15
C ASP A 156 9.36 18.87 20.64
N VAL A 157 8.35 19.48 20.05
CA VAL A 157 8.12 19.52 18.60
C VAL A 157 8.02 20.97 18.13
N SER A 158 8.08 21.19 16.81
CA SER A 158 7.95 22.56 16.28
C SER A 158 6.54 23.12 16.50
N ASP A 159 6.44 24.46 16.52
CA ASP A 159 5.15 25.16 16.54
C ASP A 159 4.25 24.72 15.38
N ASP A 160 4.83 24.42 14.21
CA ASP A 160 4.08 23.94 13.04
C ASP A 160 3.44 22.57 13.30
N VAL A 161 4.14 21.65 13.96
CA VAL A 161 3.57 20.36 14.38
C VAL A 161 2.43 20.58 15.38
N MET A 162 2.63 21.44 16.37
CA MET A 162 1.60 21.76 17.36
C MET A 162 0.37 22.41 16.73
N ASN A 163 0.57 23.33 15.78
CA ASN A 163 -0.51 24.01 15.09
C ASN A 163 -1.29 23.06 14.17
N THR A 164 -0.59 22.19 13.44
CA THR A 164 -1.20 21.15 12.61
C THR A 164 -2.05 20.21 13.45
N MET A 165 -1.57 19.79 14.62
CA MET A 165 -2.34 18.92 15.52
C MET A 165 -3.54 19.62 16.16
N LYS A 166 -3.48 20.94 16.39
CA LYS A 166 -4.65 21.74 16.82
C LYS A 166 -5.68 21.83 15.71
N GLU A 167 -5.26 22.04 14.47
CA GLU A 167 -6.13 22.07 13.30
C GLU A 167 -6.81 20.72 13.08
N VAL A 168 -6.05 19.62 13.08
CA VAL A 168 -6.58 18.25 13.01
C VAL A 168 -7.61 17.99 14.12
N LYS A 169 -7.32 18.41 15.36
CA LYS A 169 -8.26 18.31 16.47
C LYS A 169 -9.55 19.08 16.20
N ASN A 170 -9.42 20.31 15.72
CA ASN A 170 -10.54 21.19 15.41
C ASN A 170 -11.44 20.62 14.29
N ILE A 171 -10.85 20.04 13.25
CA ILE A 171 -11.57 19.38 12.15
C ILE A 171 -12.41 18.21 12.70
N VAL A 172 -11.83 17.37 13.55
CA VAL A 172 -12.54 16.20 14.12
C VAL A 172 -13.60 16.61 15.13
N ASP A 173 -13.34 17.62 15.97
CA ASP A 173 -14.27 18.05 17.01
C ASP A 173 -15.52 18.75 16.47
N ASN A 174 -15.38 19.51 15.39
CA ASN A 174 -16.47 20.26 14.77
C ASN A 174 -17.11 19.52 13.58
N PHE A 175 -16.83 18.23 13.42
CA PHE A 175 -17.44 17.45 12.36
C PHE A 175 -18.95 17.23 12.61
N GLU A 176 -19.79 17.74 11.73
CA GLU A 176 -21.26 17.63 11.78
C GLU A 176 -21.87 16.73 10.68
N GLY A 177 -21.01 16.10 9.87
CA GLY A 177 -21.42 15.25 8.75
C GLY A 177 -22.24 14.04 9.21
N LYS A 178 -23.14 13.58 8.32
CA LYS A 178 -24.11 12.51 8.66
C LYS A 178 -24.10 11.36 7.66
N SER A 179 -23.61 11.59 6.45
CA SER A 179 -23.48 10.58 5.40
C SER A 179 -22.13 9.87 5.50
N ILE A 180 -22.03 8.67 4.93
CA ILE A 180 -20.76 7.95 4.89
C ILE A 180 -19.71 8.71 4.08
N GLU A 181 -20.14 9.42 3.03
CA GLU A 181 -19.31 10.28 2.21
C GLU A 181 -18.70 11.43 3.02
N ASP A 182 -19.44 12.00 3.98
CA ASP A 182 -18.90 13.04 4.88
C ASP A 182 -17.80 12.48 5.78
N TYR A 183 -17.99 11.28 6.35
CA TYR A 183 -16.97 10.63 7.16
C TYR A 183 -15.74 10.23 6.36
N ASN A 184 -15.91 9.75 5.13
CA ASN A 184 -14.79 9.41 4.26
C ASN A 184 -13.98 10.67 3.92
N LYS A 185 -14.65 11.80 3.66
CA LYS A 185 -14.01 13.11 3.49
C LYS A 185 -13.27 13.57 4.74
N LEU A 186 -13.88 13.41 5.92
CA LEU A 186 -13.22 13.70 7.20
C LEU A 186 -11.93 12.89 7.35
N GLY A 187 -11.97 11.57 7.11
CA GLY A 187 -10.80 10.71 7.18
C GLY A 187 -9.69 11.18 6.24
N LYS A 188 -10.04 11.60 5.02
CA LYS A 188 -9.09 12.10 4.03
C LYS A 188 -8.48 13.44 4.46
N GLU A 189 -9.31 14.37 4.91
CA GLU A 189 -8.88 15.70 5.34
C GLU A 189 -7.94 15.61 6.54
N VAL A 190 -8.27 14.78 7.54
CA VAL A 190 -7.40 14.56 8.70
C VAL A 190 -6.09 13.89 8.30
N PHE A 191 -6.13 12.91 7.39
CA PHE A 191 -4.93 12.28 6.86
C PHE A 191 -4.04 13.27 6.12
N ASP A 192 -4.59 14.08 5.21
CA ASP A 192 -3.81 15.03 4.41
C ASP A 192 -3.15 16.10 5.28
N ASN A 193 -3.82 16.58 6.33
CA ASN A 193 -3.24 17.49 7.31
C ASN A 193 -2.14 16.81 8.13
N ALA A 194 -2.42 15.65 8.74
CA ALA A 194 -1.46 14.93 9.57
C ALA A 194 -0.22 14.46 8.78
N LYS A 195 -0.39 14.16 7.49
CA LYS A 195 0.67 13.75 6.56
C LYS A 195 1.79 14.79 6.46
N THR A 196 1.49 16.08 6.59
CA THR A 196 2.49 17.15 6.51
C THR A 196 3.58 17.00 7.58
N ILE A 197 3.20 16.61 8.81
CA ILE A 197 4.12 16.33 9.92
C ILE A 197 5.09 15.19 9.56
N LEU A 198 4.59 14.16 8.87
CA LEU A 198 5.38 13.00 8.46
C LEU A 198 6.30 13.28 7.27
N LEU A 199 6.00 14.32 6.47
CA LEU A 199 6.80 14.75 5.34
C LEU A 199 7.84 15.81 5.72
N ASP A 200 7.65 16.50 6.84
CA ASP A 200 8.59 17.49 7.35
C ASP A 200 9.96 16.85 7.65
N LYS A 201 10.98 17.35 6.96
CA LYS A 201 12.35 16.88 7.06
C LYS A 201 13.06 17.43 8.28
N ASP A 202 12.55 18.47 8.92
CA ASP A 202 13.13 19.06 10.13
C ASP A 202 12.85 18.22 11.37
N ASN A 203 11.77 17.42 11.35
CA ASN A 203 11.58 16.32 12.29
C ASN A 203 12.67 15.26 12.08
N LYS A 204 13.64 15.14 13.01
CA LYS A 204 14.80 14.23 12.93
C LYS A 204 15.04 13.50 14.24
N GLY A 205 15.90 12.47 14.19
CA GLY A 205 16.35 11.73 15.37
C GLY A 205 15.21 11.14 16.21
N THR A 206 15.34 11.23 17.52
CA THR A 206 14.37 10.69 18.49
C THR A 206 12.99 11.33 18.39
N THR A 207 12.90 12.61 18.02
CA THR A 207 11.62 13.29 17.76
C THR A 207 10.90 12.64 16.59
N TRP A 208 11.60 12.42 15.46
CA TRP A 208 11.04 11.70 14.32
C TRP A 208 10.58 10.29 14.69
N ASP A 209 11.40 9.53 15.42
CA ASP A 209 11.07 8.15 15.77
C ASP A 209 9.78 8.07 16.60
N ASN A 210 9.60 9.00 17.54
CA ASN A 210 8.39 9.06 18.36
C ASN A 210 7.17 9.57 17.60
N LEU A 211 7.32 10.58 16.73
CA LEU A 211 6.24 11.03 15.85
C LEU A 211 5.78 9.89 14.94
N HIS A 212 6.71 9.21 14.27
CA HIS A 212 6.40 8.09 13.39
C HIS A 212 5.68 6.95 14.13
N LYS A 213 6.15 6.58 15.33
CA LYS A 213 5.45 5.61 16.20
C LYS A 213 4.01 6.06 16.48
N PHE A 214 3.82 7.29 16.97
CA PHE A 214 2.50 7.81 17.29
C PHE A 214 1.55 7.77 16.08
N PHE A 215 2.01 8.29 14.94
CA PHE A 215 1.19 8.40 13.75
C PHE A 215 0.89 7.06 13.07
N ASN A 216 1.72 6.03 13.21
CA ASN A 216 1.45 4.72 12.60
C ASN A 216 0.07 4.16 13.02
N SER A 217 -0.27 4.22 14.32
CA SER A 217 -1.60 3.77 14.79
C SER A 217 -2.75 4.69 14.33
N MET A 218 -2.46 5.98 14.16
CA MET A 218 -3.42 6.99 13.73
C MET A 218 -3.70 6.84 12.23
N GLU A 219 -2.66 6.61 11.42
CA GLU A 219 -2.71 6.39 9.97
C GLU A 219 -3.64 5.23 9.62
N THR A 220 -3.51 4.10 10.31
CA THR A 220 -4.44 2.97 10.14
C THR A 220 -5.89 3.38 10.41
N THR A 221 -6.14 4.20 11.43
CA THR A 221 -7.50 4.65 11.77
C THR A 221 -8.04 5.64 10.73
N MET A 222 -7.19 6.53 10.22
CA MET A 222 -7.54 7.46 9.13
C MET A 222 -7.85 6.71 7.84
N HIS A 223 -7.01 5.75 7.42
CA HIS A 223 -7.25 4.92 6.24
C HIS A 223 -8.55 4.13 6.31
N ASN A 224 -8.85 3.54 7.48
CA ASN A 224 -10.11 2.83 7.68
C ASN A 224 -11.32 3.79 7.66
N LEU A 225 -11.15 5.03 8.14
CA LEU A 225 -12.22 6.03 8.10
C LEU A 225 -12.50 6.50 6.66
N ILE A 226 -11.45 6.65 5.83
CA ILE A 226 -11.58 6.98 4.39
C ILE A 226 -12.41 5.93 3.65
N SER A 227 -12.35 4.67 4.04
CA SER A 227 -13.01 3.55 3.35
C SER A 227 -14.14 2.89 4.13
N ALA A 228 -14.58 3.51 5.23
CA ALA A 228 -15.67 3.01 6.04
C ALA A 228 -16.92 2.85 5.17
N LYS A 229 -17.70 1.76 5.39
CA LYS A 229 -18.88 1.45 4.57
C LYS A 229 -20.20 1.80 5.25
N THR A 230 -20.15 2.06 6.55
CA THR A 230 -21.34 2.39 7.34
C THR A 230 -21.05 3.56 8.27
N THR A 231 -22.07 4.36 8.56
CA THR A 231 -21.95 5.47 9.50
C THR A 231 -21.65 5.01 10.93
N ILE A 232 -22.09 3.80 11.31
CA ILE A 232 -21.80 3.19 12.62
C ILE A 232 -20.29 2.90 12.75
N GLU A 233 -19.70 2.23 11.75
CA GLU A 233 -18.26 1.97 11.68
C GLU A 233 -17.47 3.28 11.68
N ALA A 234 -17.89 4.22 10.83
CA ALA A 234 -17.23 5.51 10.68
C ALA A 234 -17.25 6.35 11.96
N GLU A 235 -18.38 6.38 12.68
CA GLU A 235 -18.48 7.07 13.97
C GLU A 235 -17.59 6.44 15.04
N ALA A 236 -17.48 5.10 15.06
CA ALA A 236 -16.55 4.42 15.96
C ALA A 236 -15.08 4.78 15.64
N LEU A 237 -14.72 4.83 14.35
CA LEU A 237 -13.39 5.23 13.90
C LEU A 237 -13.09 6.71 14.20
N LYS A 238 -14.05 7.63 13.99
CA LYS A 238 -13.93 9.04 14.37
C LYS A 238 -13.66 9.19 15.86
N ASN A 239 -14.42 8.48 16.70
CA ASN A 239 -14.25 8.53 18.16
C ASN A 239 -12.91 7.93 18.60
N LYS A 240 -12.41 6.90 17.92
CA LYS A 240 -11.05 6.38 18.12
C LYS A 240 -9.99 7.41 17.73
N LEU A 241 -10.15 8.04 16.57
CA LEU A 241 -9.25 9.08 16.06
C LEU A 241 -9.17 10.27 17.01
N LYS A 242 -10.32 10.74 17.52
CA LYS A 242 -10.39 11.80 18.54
C LYS A 242 -9.57 11.46 19.79
N LYS A 243 -9.70 10.24 20.32
CA LYS A 243 -8.90 9.78 21.47
C LYS A 243 -7.41 9.69 21.15
N GLN A 244 -7.03 9.33 19.92
CA GLN A 244 -5.63 9.31 19.50
C GLN A 244 -5.07 10.74 19.45
N ILE A 245 -5.81 11.69 18.86
CA ILE A 245 -5.43 13.10 18.81
C ILE A 245 -5.28 13.69 20.23
N GLU A 246 -6.19 13.40 21.15
CA GLU A 246 -6.07 13.84 22.55
C GLU A 246 -4.81 13.30 23.22
N LYS A 247 -4.44 12.03 22.93
CA LYS A 247 -3.21 11.43 23.47
C LYS A 247 -1.93 12.08 22.96
N PHE A 248 -1.94 12.74 21.80
CA PHE A 248 -0.76 13.45 21.28
C PHE A 248 -0.20 14.40 22.34
N TYR A 249 -1.06 15.21 22.96
CA TYR A 249 -0.70 16.22 23.95
C TYR A 249 -0.20 15.65 25.28
N ASN A 250 -0.27 14.33 25.49
CA ASN A 250 0.36 13.66 26.63
C ASN A 250 1.85 13.39 26.40
N TYR A 251 2.28 13.37 25.14
CA TYR A 251 3.64 12.98 24.75
C TYR A 251 4.44 14.11 24.11
N PHE A 252 3.77 15.08 23.49
CA PHE A 252 4.41 16.16 22.73
C PHE A 252 3.97 17.52 23.25
N GLU A 253 4.88 18.50 23.23
CA GLU A 253 4.62 19.90 23.57
C GLU A 253 5.32 20.89 22.63
#